data_AF-A0A6S7BKD7-F1
#
_entry.id   AF-A0A6S7BKD7-F1
#
_cell.length_a   1.000
_cell.length_b   1.000
_cell.length_c   1.000
_cell.angle_alpha   90.00
_cell.angle_beta   90.00
_cell.angle_gamma   90.00
#
_symmetry.space_group_name_H-M   'P 1'
#
loop_
_entity.id
_entity.type
_entity.pdbx_description
1 polymer ?
#
loop_
_entity_poly.entity_id
_entity_poly.type
_entity_poly.pdbx_seq_one_letter_code
_entity_poly.pdbx_strand_id
1 'polypeptide(L)'
;MHERLATGLTSTFHKGLTIACVSAGLWMGLSANAIAGNTAVAQGQGPGQAESSVQAARHSALPAGWVSSWSMAAQQVPPPEFAPSFNRAPDTADRTVRQIVVPSLSGAGLRIRLTNRFGSVPLKLRSIGIATTGRGAQIVAGSEKPVTFGGRADVEIPPGEEVWSDPVAKSVIAGQALSVSFVAPGAKATTWHKIASQVSYLSTRGDFAASTDGAPFRAPMTAYLWLDGLAVDAPGARGVVAIGDSITDGMRSTLNANRRWPDQLAARLARAGGASKLAVVNLGISGNRLLNDSPCYGQALEKRFRTDALGQPGVRDVIVLIGINDIDFGEVPPHRGLDCDAPHVRVQAADVIDGYRRLIAAAHERHVRIFGGTLTPAGLTDDRERVRTEINEWIRTSHAFDGVIDFDAALRDPADPRRLLPRFDSDDHVHPSDAGYARMAEAIPLEIFDAR
;
A
#
# COMPACT_ATOMS: atom_id res chain seq x y z
N MET A 1 -17.91 -48.29 -10.94
CA MET A 1 -17.42 -49.27 -11.91
C MET A 1 -17.04 -48.46 -13.15
N HIS A 2 -15.74 -48.50 -13.51
CA HIS A 2 -15.02 -47.62 -14.47
C HIS A 2 -14.86 -46.16 -13.98
N GLU A 3 -13.70 -45.49 -13.99
CA GLU A 3 -12.50 -45.59 -14.83
C GLU A 3 -11.17 -45.47 -14.03
N ARG A 4 -10.10 -46.04 -14.60
CA ARG A 4 -8.68 -45.88 -14.24
C ARG A 4 -7.95 -45.17 -15.38
N LEU A 5 -6.74 -44.66 -15.05
CA LEU A 5 -5.62 -44.21 -15.91
C LEU A 5 -5.68 -42.70 -16.23
N ALA A 6 -4.62 -41.91 -16.13
CA ALA A 6 -3.20 -42.22 -16.20
C ALA A 6 -2.32 -41.25 -15.37
N THR A 7 -1.25 -41.82 -14.82
CA THR A 7 -0.09 -41.18 -14.19
C THR A 7 1.04 -40.96 -15.20
N GLY A 8 1.77 -39.85 -15.04
CA GLY A 8 3.24 -39.81 -15.08
C GLY A 8 3.94 -39.48 -16.40
N LEU A 9 4.96 -38.60 -16.31
CA LEU A 9 6.19 -38.41 -17.13
C LEU A 9 6.52 -36.89 -17.21
N THR A 10 7.73 -36.34 -17.11
CA THR A 10 9.04 -36.73 -16.56
C THR A 10 9.92 -35.47 -16.62
N SER A 11 10.94 -35.47 -15.76
CA SER A 11 12.10 -34.57 -15.68
C SER A 11 12.93 -34.44 -16.98
N THR A 12 13.81 -33.42 -16.95
CA THR A 12 15.16 -33.28 -17.56
C THR A 12 15.31 -32.65 -18.94
N PHE A 13 15.96 -31.46 -18.97
CA PHE A 13 16.95 -31.11 -20.00
C PHE A 13 18.10 -30.29 -19.37
N HIS A 14 19.33 -30.70 -19.67
CA HIS A 14 20.59 -30.06 -19.31
C HIS A 14 21.47 -30.03 -20.57
N LYS A 15 22.38 -29.04 -20.63
CA LYS A 15 23.44 -28.76 -21.64
C LYS A 15 22.94 -28.02 -22.90
N GLY A 16 23.58 -26.96 -23.40
CA GLY A 16 24.79 -26.23 -23.01
C GLY A 16 25.11 -25.21 -24.12
N LEU A 17 25.82 -24.12 -23.81
CA LEU A 17 26.57 -23.36 -24.81
C LEU A 17 27.74 -22.61 -24.14
N THR A 18 28.91 -22.76 -24.76
CA THR A 18 30.20 -22.17 -24.38
C THR A 18 30.53 -21.03 -25.37
N ILE A 19 31.55 -20.20 -25.02
CA ILE A 19 32.36 -19.26 -25.87
C ILE A 19 31.84 -17.79 -25.79
N ALA A 20 32.62 -16.73 -25.55
CA ALA A 20 34.05 -16.52 -25.25
C ALA A 20 34.26 -15.14 -24.60
N CYS A 21 35.36 -15.02 -23.84
CA CYS A 21 35.96 -13.76 -23.40
C CYS A 21 36.65 -13.03 -24.57
N VAL A 22 36.48 -11.70 -24.66
CA VAL A 22 37.48 -10.79 -25.24
C VAL A 22 37.57 -9.54 -24.37
N SER A 23 38.80 -9.20 -24.02
CA SER A 23 39.26 -8.12 -23.16
C SER A 23 39.77 -6.91 -23.98
N ALA A 24 40.00 -5.80 -23.26
CA ALA A 24 40.69 -4.54 -23.60
C ALA A 24 39.77 -3.39 -24.08
N GLY A 25 39.92 -2.14 -23.64
CA GLY A 25 40.95 -1.54 -22.78
C GLY A 25 40.59 -0.10 -22.36
N LEU A 26 41.23 0.34 -21.27
CA LEU A 26 41.27 1.68 -20.69
C LEU A 26 41.54 2.80 -21.72
N TRP A 27 40.97 3.99 -21.49
CA TRP A 27 41.71 5.27 -21.54
C TRP A 27 41.10 6.27 -20.53
N MET A 28 41.90 6.69 -19.54
CA MET A 28 41.69 7.86 -18.69
C MET A 28 42.37 9.09 -19.34
N GLY A 29 41.77 10.26 -19.17
CA GLY A 29 42.40 11.54 -19.50
C GLY A 29 41.72 12.69 -18.76
N LEU A 30 42.24 13.01 -17.57
CA LEU A 30 42.02 14.27 -16.85
C LEU A 30 43.13 15.25 -17.27
N SER A 31 42.80 16.49 -17.64
CA SER A 31 43.51 17.69 -17.14
C SER A 31 42.70 18.97 -17.39
N ALA A 32 42.79 19.87 -16.43
CA ALA A 32 42.13 21.16 -16.33
C ALA A 32 42.88 22.30 -17.07
N ASN A 33 42.20 23.43 -17.30
CA ASN A 33 42.77 24.78 -17.17
C ASN A 33 41.69 25.89 -17.16
N ALA A 34 41.46 26.45 -15.96
CA ALA A 34 41.73 27.83 -15.54
C ALA A 34 41.26 29.09 -16.33
N ILE A 35 40.66 30.00 -15.53
CA ILE A 35 40.77 31.49 -15.48
C ILE A 35 39.66 32.37 -16.12
N ALA A 36 38.85 32.90 -15.18
CA ALA A 36 38.40 34.29 -14.93
C ALA A 36 38.05 35.25 -16.09
N GLY A 37 36.85 35.84 -15.96
CA GLY A 37 36.48 37.12 -16.56
C GLY A 37 35.25 37.71 -15.87
N ASN A 38 35.47 38.68 -14.97
CA ASN A 38 34.44 39.56 -14.41
C ASN A 38 33.80 40.39 -15.53
N THR A 39 32.49 40.63 -15.49
CA THR A 39 31.90 41.93 -15.88
C THR A 39 30.44 42.09 -15.42
N ALA A 40 30.26 43.14 -14.61
CA ALA A 40 29.14 44.08 -14.55
C ALA A 40 27.68 43.57 -14.56
N VAL A 41 27.06 43.75 -13.40
CA VAL A 41 25.61 43.88 -13.21
C VAL A 41 25.13 45.17 -13.88
N ALA A 42 24.19 45.06 -14.82
CA ALA A 42 23.37 46.17 -15.29
C ALA A 42 21.90 45.77 -15.18
N GLN A 43 21.17 46.48 -14.31
CA GLN A 43 19.72 46.37 -14.21
C GLN A 43 19.07 46.96 -15.46
N GLY A 44 18.29 46.14 -16.17
CA GLY A 44 17.38 46.57 -17.23
C GLY A 44 15.96 46.15 -16.89
N GLN A 45 15.08 47.13 -16.71
CA GLN A 45 13.63 46.93 -16.56
C GLN A 45 12.95 46.81 -17.94
N GLY A 46 12.05 45.83 -18.06
CA GLY A 46 10.94 45.77 -19.02
C GLY A 46 10.84 44.45 -19.80
N PRO A 47 9.68 44.08 -20.36
CA PRO A 47 8.28 44.37 -20.03
C PRO A 47 7.51 43.09 -19.59
N GLY A 48 6.28 43.27 -19.12
CA GLY A 48 5.44 42.23 -18.51
C GLY A 48 5.34 40.93 -19.29
N GLN A 49 5.55 39.82 -18.58
CA GLN A 49 5.08 38.51 -19.00
C GLN A 49 3.84 38.18 -18.18
N ALA A 50 2.78 37.84 -18.91
CA ALA A 50 1.53 37.34 -18.40
C ALA A 50 1.79 36.31 -17.30
N GLU A 51 1.23 36.58 -16.12
CA GLU A 51 1.11 35.59 -15.07
C GLU A 51 0.36 34.40 -15.66
N SER A 52 1.11 33.34 -16.01
CA SER A 52 0.53 32.04 -16.29
C SER A 52 -0.17 31.63 -15.01
N SER A 53 -1.49 31.70 -15.02
CA SER A 53 -2.38 31.18 -13.98
C SER A 53 -2.32 29.64 -13.97
N VAL A 54 -1.13 29.08 -13.71
CA VAL A 54 -1.01 27.74 -13.16
C VAL A 54 -1.26 27.93 -11.67
N GLN A 55 -2.55 28.00 -11.34
CA GLN A 55 -2.97 27.88 -9.97
C GLN A 55 -2.63 26.46 -9.55
N ALA A 56 -1.43 26.30 -8.99
CA ALA A 56 -1.00 25.10 -8.32
C ALA A 56 -2.15 24.68 -7.41
N ALA A 57 -2.74 23.51 -7.67
CA ALA A 57 -3.65 22.87 -6.75
C ALA A 57 -2.83 22.58 -5.49
N ARG A 58 -2.78 23.57 -4.59
CA ARG A 58 -2.12 23.44 -3.30
C ARG A 58 -2.71 22.20 -2.64
N HIS A 59 -1.84 21.37 -2.07
CA HIS A 59 -2.12 20.25 -1.19
C HIS A 59 -3.03 20.66 -0.01
N SER A 60 -4.30 20.93 -0.26
CA SER A 60 -5.23 21.28 0.79
C SER A 60 -5.58 19.98 1.51
N ALA A 61 -5.12 19.87 2.75
CA ALA A 61 -5.69 18.92 3.70
C ALA A 61 -7.22 19.02 3.61
N LEU A 62 -7.90 17.88 3.63
CA LEU A 62 -9.35 17.89 3.56
C LEU A 62 -9.93 18.68 4.75
N PRO A 63 -11.07 19.38 4.56
CA PRO A 63 -11.74 20.06 5.66
C PRO A 63 -12.05 19.11 6.82
N ALA A 64 -12.24 19.67 8.02
CA ALA A 64 -12.75 18.91 9.15
C ALA A 64 -14.08 18.20 8.79
N GLY A 65 -14.26 16.97 9.28
CA GLY A 65 -15.42 16.13 8.97
C GLY A 65 -15.19 15.09 7.88
N TRP A 66 -14.13 15.24 7.08
CA TRP A 66 -13.69 14.20 6.13
C TRP A 66 -12.81 13.16 6.82
N VAL A 67 -13.14 11.88 6.63
CA VAL A 67 -12.41 10.75 7.21
C VAL A 67 -12.06 9.75 6.13
N SER A 68 -10.81 9.26 6.11
CA SER A 68 -10.41 8.18 5.22
C SER A 68 -11.22 6.93 5.50
N SER A 69 -11.92 6.44 4.49
CA SER A 69 -12.72 5.22 4.58
C SER A 69 -12.11 4.06 3.82
N TRP A 70 -11.19 4.32 2.90
CA TRP A 70 -10.37 3.31 2.24
C TRP A 70 -9.06 3.99 1.83
N SER A 71 -7.96 3.24 1.87
CA SER A 71 -6.67 3.70 1.38
C SER A 71 -5.84 2.48 1.01
N MET A 72 -4.81 2.70 0.21
CA MET A 72 -3.74 1.74 -0.01
C MET A 72 -2.40 2.45 0.14
N ALA A 73 -1.36 1.70 0.50
CA ALA A 73 -0.01 2.24 0.58
C ALA A 73 0.64 2.24 -0.81
N ALA A 74 1.03 3.42 -1.28
CA ALA A 74 1.71 3.59 -2.57
C ALA A 74 3.12 2.98 -2.53
N GLN A 75 3.41 2.16 -3.53
CA GLN A 75 4.70 1.52 -3.79
C GLN A 75 5.25 2.02 -5.13
N GLN A 76 6.57 2.09 -5.24
CA GLN A 76 7.23 2.29 -6.51
C GLN A 76 7.15 1.01 -7.35
N VAL A 77 6.88 1.15 -8.64
CA VAL A 77 7.02 0.05 -9.59
C VAL A 77 8.51 -0.17 -9.87
N PRO A 78 9.06 -1.38 -9.64
CA PRO A 78 10.47 -1.65 -9.95
C PRO A 78 10.77 -1.47 -11.44
N PRO A 79 11.98 -1.01 -11.82
CA PRO A 79 12.34 -0.85 -13.23
C PRO A 79 12.17 -2.16 -14.04
N PRO A 80 11.48 -2.12 -15.20
CA PRO A 80 11.08 -3.33 -15.93
C PRO A 80 12.24 -4.13 -16.51
N GLU A 81 13.39 -3.49 -16.74
CA GLU A 81 14.61 -4.12 -17.26
C GLU A 81 15.12 -5.25 -16.36
N PHE A 82 14.91 -5.11 -15.04
CA PHE A 82 15.35 -6.09 -14.04
C PHE A 82 14.18 -6.86 -13.41
N ALA A 83 12.94 -6.41 -13.60
CA ALA A 83 11.78 -6.98 -12.94
C ALA A 83 11.30 -8.29 -13.62
N PRO A 84 11.13 -9.39 -12.87
CA PRO A 84 10.36 -10.55 -13.33
C PRO A 84 8.89 -10.16 -13.55
N SER A 85 8.13 -10.98 -14.27
CA SER A 85 6.74 -10.67 -14.68
C SER A 85 5.84 -10.26 -13.51
N PHE A 86 5.96 -10.91 -12.36
CA PHE A 86 5.18 -10.60 -11.15
C PHE A 86 5.52 -9.25 -10.50
N ASN A 87 6.65 -8.63 -10.88
CA ASN A 87 7.09 -7.31 -10.44
C ASN A 87 6.90 -6.24 -11.53
N ARG A 88 6.16 -6.54 -12.61
CA ARG A 88 5.83 -5.58 -13.66
C ARG A 88 4.42 -5.07 -13.48
N ALA A 89 4.25 -3.76 -13.48
CA ALA A 89 2.92 -3.16 -13.53
C ALA A 89 2.24 -3.49 -14.88
N PRO A 90 0.90 -3.61 -14.89
CA PRO A 90 0.17 -3.93 -16.10
C PRO A 90 0.22 -2.75 -17.10
N ASP A 91 0.15 -3.07 -18.39
CA ASP A 91 0.15 -2.07 -19.46
C ASP A 91 -1.21 -1.38 -19.56
N THR A 92 -1.23 -0.08 -19.23
CA THR A 92 -2.41 0.78 -19.24
C THR A 92 -2.66 1.50 -20.56
N ALA A 93 -1.81 1.32 -21.60
CA ALA A 93 -1.81 2.10 -22.84
C ALA A 93 -3.20 2.31 -23.48
N ASP A 94 -3.79 3.48 -23.19
CA ASP A 94 -5.12 3.94 -23.63
C ASP A 94 -6.26 2.98 -23.27
N ARG A 95 -6.13 2.28 -22.14
CA ARG A 95 -7.17 1.44 -21.55
C ARG A 95 -7.83 2.19 -20.38
N THR A 96 -9.07 1.84 -20.13
CA THR A 96 -9.74 2.22 -18.89
C THR A 96 -9.26 1.30 -17.78
N VAL A 97 -8.74 1.90 -16.71
CA VAL A 97 -8.49 1.23 -15.44
C VAL A 97 -9.78 1.30 -14.63
N ARG A 98 -10.25 0.16 -14.10
CA ARG A 98 -11.40 0.09 -13.18
C ARG A 98 -10.98 -0.65 -11.91
N GLN A 99 -10.88 0.09 -10.82
CA GLN A 99 -10.43 -0.41 -9.53
C GLN A 99 -11.62 -0.54 -8.57
N ILE A 100 -11.73 -1.69 -7.94
CA ILE A 100 -12.79 -1.95 -6.96
C ILE A 100 -12.24 -1.66 -5.58
N VAL A 101 -12.87 -0.74 -4.85
CA VAL A 101 -12.52 -0.40 -3.47
C VAL A 101 -13.68 -0.73 -2.54
N VAL A 102 -13.38 -1.09 -1.30
CA VAL A 102 -14.38 -1.43 -0.28
C VAL A 102 -14.20 -0.50 0.91
N PRO A 103 -15.01 0.58 1.02
CA PRO A 103 -14.93 1.53 2.12
C PRO A 103 -15.33 0.89 3.46
N SER A 104 -14.61 1.18 4.54
CA SER A 104 -14.90 0.71 5.91
C SER A 104 -15.88 1.59 6.69
N LEU A 105 -16.18 2.80 6.20
CA LEU A 105 -17.02 3.79 6.85
C LEU A 105 -18.06 4.35 5.87
N SER A 106 -19.27 4.57 6.37
CA SER A 106 -20.34 5.19 5.59
C SER A 106 -20.26 6.72 5.68
N GLY A 107 -20.67 7.42 4.63
CA GLY A 107 -20.73 8.89 4.64
C GLY A 107 -21.66 9.44 3.55
N ALA A 108 -21.99 10.73 3.67
CA ALA A 108 -22.99 11.38 2.80
C ALA A 108 -22.44 11.72 1.40
N GLY A 109 -21.13 11.94 1.30
CA GLY A 109 -20.39 12.17 0.08
C GLY A 109 -18.99 11.58 0.16
N LEU A 110 -18.25 11.62 -0.95
CA LEU A 110 -16.89 11.08 -1.04
C LEU A 110 -15.95 12.00 -1.81
N ARG A 111 -14.65 11.81 -1.58
CA ARG A 111 -13.55 12.29 -2.42
C ARG A 111 -12.58 11.14 -2.64
N ILE A 112 -11.92 11.12 -3.79
CA ILE A 112 -10.82 10.19 -4.05
C ILE A 112 -9.50 10.96 -4.12
N ARG A 113 -8.39 10.30 -3.76
CA ARG A 113 -7.04 10.82 -3.95
C ARG A 113 -6.33 10.05 -5.05
N LEU A 114 -5.82 10.79 -6.01
CA LEU A 114 -4.98 10.29 -7.08
C LEU A 114 -3.55 10.77 -6.83
N THR A 115 -2.56 9.92 -7.12
CA THR A 115 -1.16 10.16 -6.77
C THR A 115 -0.22 9.84 -7.92
N ASN A 116 0.77 10.71 -8.10
CA ASN A 116 1.93 10.52 -8.98
C ASN A 116 3.24 10.46 -8.17
N ARG A 117 3.16 9.96 -6.93
CA ARG A 117 4.26 9.96 -5.93
C ARG A 117 5.59 9.45 -6.46
N PHE A 118 5.58 8.39 -7.27
CA PHE A 118 6.80 7.79 -7.84
C PHE A 118 6.96 8.05 -9.33
N GLY A 119 6.16 8.94 -9.93
CA GLY A 119 6.34 9.35 -11.32
C GLY A 119 7.43 10.40 -11.48
N SER A 120 8.05 10.41 -12.66
CA SER A 120 9.07 11.38 -13.07
C SER A 120 8.57 12.38 -14.13
N VAL A 121 7.34 12.21 -14.62
CA VAL A 121 6.66 13.09 -15.58
C VAL A 121 5.22 13.35 -15.11
N PRO A 122 4.57 14.45 -15.54
CA PRO A 122 3.17 14.71 -15.20
C PRO A 122 2.23 13.56 -15.60
N LEU A 123 1.39 13.13 -14.68
CA LEU A 123 0.38 12.08 -14.89
C LEU A 123 -0.94 12.72 -15.31
N LYS A 124 -1.39 12.42 -16.54
CA LYS A 124 -2.69 12.87 -17.07
C LYS A 124 -3.73 11.77 -16.93
N LEU A 125 -4.82 12.08 -16.25
CA LEU A 125 -5.98 11.19 -16.09
C LEU A 125 -7.24 11.89 -16.59
N ARG A 126 -8.11 11.16 -17.27
CA ARG A 126 -9.38 11.66 -17.81
C ARG A 126 -10.50 10.63 -17.64
N SER A 127 -11.73 11.08 -17.87
CA SER A 127 -12.93 10.22 -17.79
C SER A 127 -13.04 9.53 -16.44
N ILE A 128 -12.85 10.30 -15.37
CA ILE A 128 -12.77 9.80 -14.00
C ILE A 128 -14.19 9.69 -13.45
N GLY A 129 -14.55 8.51 -12.97
CA GLY A 129 -15.89 8.23 -12.48
C GLY A 129 -15.90 7.23 -11.33
N ILE A 130 -16.95 7.29 -10.53
CA ILE A 130 -17.21 6.33 -9.47
C ILE A 130 -18.62 5.76 -9.59
N ALA A 131 -18.79 4.48 -9.30
CA ALA A 131 -20.10 3.82 -9.34
C ALA A 131 -20.17 2.72 -8.29
N THR A 132 -21.38 2.27 -7.96
CA THR A 132 -21.55 1.07 -7.13
C THR A 132 -21.15 -0.15 -7.97
N THR A 133 -20.27 -1.01 -7.45
CA THR A 133 -19.81 -2.20 -8.17
C THR A 133 -20.94 -3.21 -8.32
N GLY A 134 -21.08 -3.75 -9.54
CA GLY A 134 -21.96 -4.89 -9.85
C GLY A 134 -21.20 -6.21 -9.73
N ARG A 135 -21.45 -7.13 -10.65
CA ARG A 135 -20.73 -8.41 -10.72
C ARG A 135 -19.42 -8.25 -11.49
N GLY A 136 -18.29 -8.62 -10.89
CA GLY A 136 -16.98 -8.48 -11.51
C GLY A 136 -16.70 -7.02 -11.90
N ALA A 137 -16.41 -6.76 -13.17
CA ALA A 137 -16.16 -5.41 -13.65
C ALA A 137 -17.43 -4.57 -13.91
N GLN A 138 -18.63 -5.14 -13.79
CA GLN A 138 -19.88 -4.40 -14.00
C GLN A 138 -20.06 -3.30 -12.94
N ILE A 139 -20.89 -2.32 -13.27
CA ILE A 139 -21.36 -1.31 -12.32
C ILE A 139 -22.89 -1.28 -12.34
N VAL A 140 -23.50 -0.89 -11.22
CA VAL A 140 -24.96 -0.76 -11.11
C VAL A 140 -25.41 0.44 -11.93
N ALA A 141 -26.24 0.21 -12.95
CA ALA A 141 -26.72 1.26 -13.84
C ALA A 141 -27.43 2.38 -13.08
N GLY A 142 -27.10 3.63 -13.40
CA GLY A 142 -27.62 4.85 -12.75
C GLY A 142 -26.91 5.21 -11.45
N SER A 143 -25.93 4.40 -11.00
CA SER A 143 -25.14 4.69 -9.80
C SER A 143 -23.87 5.49 -10.07
N GLU A 144 -23.57 5.74 -11.34
CA GLU A 144 -22.38 6.43 -11.82
C GLU A 144 -22.41 7.91 -11.45
N LYS A 145 -21.26 8.43 -11.01
CA LYS A 145 -21.03 9.84 -10.78
C LYS A 145 -19.68 10.24 -11.39
N PRO A 146 -19.62 11.35 -12.14
CA PRO A 146 -18.35 11.90 -12.55
C PRO A 146 -17.56 12.37 -11.32
N VAL A 147 -16.24 12.26 -11.41
CA VAL A 147 -15.31 12.80 -10.43
C VAL A 147 -14.57 13.95 -11.09
N THR A 148 -14.56 15.12 -10.45
CA THR A 148 -13.92 16.32 -10.98
C THR A 148 -12.79 16.82 -10.10
N PHE A 149 -11.91 17.63 -10.68
CA PHE A 149 -10.78 18.28 -10.00
C PHE A 149 -10.79 19.77 -10.37
N GLY A 150 -11.16 20.63 -9.42
CA GLY A 150 -11.35 22.05 -9.70
C GLY A 150 -12.42 22.30 -10.77
N GLY A 151 -13.47 21.48 -10.78
CA GLY A 151 -14.58 21.52 -11.75
C GLY A 151 -14.30 20.87 -13.11
N ARG A 152 -13.08 20.37 -13.36
CA ARG A 152 -12.71 19.69 -14.62
C ARG A 152 -12.84 18.17 -14.52
N ALA A 153 -13.18 17.52 -15.63
CA ALA A 153 -13.32 16.06 -15.73
C ALA A 153 -11.98 15.32 -16.01
N ASP A 154 -10.90 16.09 -16.06
CA ASP A 154 -9.53 15.64 -16.23
C ASP A 154 -8.62 16.28 -15.17
N VAL A 155 -7.47 15.64 -14.93
CA VAL A 155 -6.46 16.14 -14.01
C VAL A 155 -5.07 15.81 -14.52
N GLU A 156 -4.15 16.76 -14.33
CA GLU A 156 -2.71 16.57 -14.50
C GLU A 156 -2.05 16.68 -13.13
N ILE A 157 -1.32 15.63 -12.73
CA ILE A 157 -0.67 15.53 -11.43
C ILE A 157 0.85 15.59 -11.64
N PRO A 158 1.55 16.62 -11.14
CA PRO A 158 2.99 16.72 -11.30
C PRO A 158 3.74 15.55 -10.65
N PRO A 159 5.01 15.30 -11.04
CA PRO A 159 5.87 14.30 -10.41
C PRO A 159 5.93 14.46 -8.89
N GLY A 160 5.75 13.39 -8.13
CA GLY A 160 5.85 13.40 -6.66
C GLY A 160 4.59 13.88 -5.92
N GLU A 161 3.59 14.41 -6.64
CA GLU A 161 2.43 15.07 -6.04
C GLU A 161 1.21 14.14 -5.92
N GLU A 162 0.23 14.57 -5.12
CA GLU A 162 -1.06 13.93 -4.96
C GLU A 162 -2.19 14.96 -4.91
N VAL A 163 -3.40 14.57 -5.33
CA VAL A 163 -4.54 15.49 -5.41
C VAL A 163 -5.84 14.80 -5.01
N TRP A 164 -6.61 15.46 -4.14
CA TRP A 164 -7.98 15.08 -3.80
C TRP A 164 -8.96 15.64 -4.83
N SER A 165 -9.95 14.84 -5.22
CA SER A 165 -11.06 15.29 -6.07
C SER A 165 -11.92 16.35 -5.39
N ASP A 166 -12.74 17.06 -6.16
CA ASP A 166 -13.89 17.79 -5.63
C ASP A 166 -14.87 16.81 -4.92
N PRO A 167 -15.75 17.30 -4.02
CA PRO A 167 -16.76 16.45 -3.40
C PRO A 167 -17.70 15.82 -4.43
N VAL A 168 -17.92 14.51 -4.30
CA VAL A 168 -18.90 13.77 -5.10
C VAL A 168 -20.12 13.49 -4.24
N ALA A 169 -21.28 14.00 -4.69
CA ALA A 169 -22.57 13.75 -4.04
C ALA A 169 -23.08 12.33 -4.31
N LYS A 170 -22.43 11.35 -3.67
CA LYS A 170 -22.78 9.93 -3.66
C LYS A 170 -22.64 9.41 -2.23
N SER A 171 -23.72 8.91 -1.66
CA SER A 171 -23.65 8.25 -0.36
C SER A 171 -22.81 6.98 -0.46
N VAL A 172 -21.95 6.79 0.54
CA VAL A 172 -21.09 5.61 0.69
C VAL A 172 -21.65 4.75 1.82
N ILE A 173 -21.74 3.45 1.57
CA ILE A 173 -22.14 2.45 2.55
C ILE A 173 -20.91 1.59 2.86
N ALA A 174 -20.56 1.48 4.14
CA ALA A 174 -19.45 0.65 4.59
C ALA A 174 -19.65 -0.81 4.13
N GLY A 175 -18.61 -1.43 3.60
CA GLY A 175 -18.63 -2.79 3.05
C GLY A 175 -19.24 -2.91 1.65
N GLN A 176 -19.84 -1.85 1.10
CA GLN A 176 -20.33 -1.86 -0.27
C GLN A 176 -19.19 -1.48 -1.24
N ALA A 177 -18.88 -2.38 -2.16
CA ALA A 177 -17.86 -2.16 -3.18
C ALA A 177 -18.22 -0.99 -4.12
N LEU A 178 -17.22 -0.14 -4.40
CA LEU A 178 -17.29 0.95 -5.35
C LEU A 178 -16.25 0.75 -6.46
N SER A 179 -16.66 0.98 -7.70
CA SER A 179 -15.77 0.95 -8.86
C SER A 179 -15.31 2.37 -9.18
N VAL A 180 -14.00 2.62 -9.06
CA VAL A 180 -13.36 3.86 -9.52
C VAL A 180 -12.75 3.59 -10.90
N SER A 181 -13.16 4.36 -11.91
CA SER A 181 -12.68 4.19 -13.29
C SER A 181 -12.02 5.46 -13.79
N PHE A 182 -10.95 5.31 -14.57
CA PHE A 182 -10.28 6.41 -15.26
C PHE A 182 -9.48 5.89 -16.46
N VAL A 183 -9.15 6.79 -17.39
CA VAL A 183 -8.23 6.54 -18.49
C VAL A 183 -6.93 7.28 -18.23
N ALA A 184 -5.80 6.61 -18.46
CA ALA A 184 -4.45 7.17 -18.31
C ALA A 184 -3.71 7.16 -19.66
N PRO A 185 -3.97 8.14 -20.55
CA PRO A 185 -3.48 8.08 -21.93
C PRO A 185 -1.95 8.09 -22.00
N GLY A 186 -1.37 7.07 -22.64
CA GLY A 186 0.08 6.90 -22.76
C GLY A 186 0.87 6.78 -21.43
N ALA A 187 0.20 6.77 -20.28
CA ALA A 187 0.87 6.68 -18.98
C ALA A 187 1.32 5.25 -18.72
N LYS A 188 2.52 5.10 -18.15
CA LYS A 188 3.02 3.84 -17.59
C LYS A 188 2.93 3.94 -16.08
N ALA A 189 2.42 2.89 -15.43
CA ALA A 189 2.35 2.85 -13.98
C ALA A 189 3.75 2.91 -13.36
N THR A 190 3.99 3.97 -12.60
CA THR A 190 5.16 4.16 -11.74
C THR A 190 4.81 4.01 -10.26
N THR A 191 3.54 4.25 -9.93
CA THR A 191 2.97 4.13 -8.60
C THR A 191 1.88 3.07 -8.61
N TRP A 192 2.04 2.07 -7.76
CA TRP A 192 1.08 0.98 -7.62
C TRP A 192 0.95 0.54 -6.17
N HIS A 193 0.10 -0.44 -5.94
CA HIS A 193 0.14 -1.29 -4.77
C HIS A 193 -0.03 -2.72 -5.26
N LYS A 194 1.04 -3.53 -5.12
CA LYS A 194 1.19 -4.80 -5.84
C LYS A 194 0.25 -5.91 -5.35
N ILE A 195 -0.02 -5.99 -4.04
CA ILE A 195 -0.81 -7.08 -3.44
C ILE A 195 -2.12 -6.53 -2.89
N ALA A 196 -3.05 -6.20 -3.78
CA ALA A 196 -4.33 -5.60 -3.38
C ALA A 196 -5.30 -6.56 -2.65
N SER A 197 -5.10 -7.89 -2.80
CA SER A 197 -6.08 -8.94 -2.45
C SER A 197 -7.50 -8.66 -2.95
N GLN A 198 -7.61 -7.88 -4.02
CA GLN A 198 -8.83 -7.42 -4.66
C GLN A 198 -8.59 -7.34 -6.17
N VAL A 199 -9.53 -7.89 -6.95
CA VAL A 199 -9.48 -7.84 -8.40
C VAL A 199 -9.94 -6.47 -8.88
N SER A 200 -9.08 -5.86 -9.69
CA SER A 200 -9.34 -4.69 -10.52
C SER A 200 -9.21 -5.08 -11.99
N TYR A 201 -9.55 -4.20 -12.93
CA TYR A 201 -9.63 -4.56 -14.34
C TYR A 201 -9.04 -3.51 -15.26
N LEU A 202 -8.49 -3.98 -16.38
CA LEU A 202 -8.23 -3.18 -17.57
C LEU A 202 -9.20 -3.54 -18.67
N SER A 203 -9.69 -2.51 -19.35
CA SER A 203 -10.46 -2.69 -20.57
C SER A 203 -9.59 -3.11 -21.77
N THR A 204 -10.25 -3.47 -22.87
CA THR A 204 -9.70 -3.26 -24.21
C THR A 204 -9.33 -1.79 -24.42
N ARG A 205 -8.50 -1.46 -25.41
CA ARG A 205 -8.19 -0.06 -25.72
C ARG A 205 -9.47 0.74 -25.95
N GLY A 206 -9.53 1.93 -25.36
CA GLY A 206 -10.69 2.81 -25.41
C GLY A 206 -11.15 3.29 -24.05
N ASP A 207 -12.11 4.21 -24.11
CA ASP A 207 -12.75 4.83 -22.97
C ASP A 207 -14.06 4.10 -22.65
N PHE A 208 -14.04 3.32 -21.59
CA PHE A 208 -15.15 2.53 -21.07
C PHE A 208 -15.44 2.90 -19.61
N ALA A 209 -15.00 4.08 -19.15
CA ALA A 209 -15.12 4.47 -17.75
C ALA A 209 -16.57 4.46 -17.26
N ALA A 210 -17.50 4.93 -18.10
CA ALA A 210 -18.94 4.92 -17.85
C ALA A 210 -19.66 3.64 -18.32
N SER A 211 -18.95 2.63 -18.83
CA SER A 211 -19.58 1.37 -19.29
C SER A 211 -20.19 0.62 -18.12
N THR A 212 -21.50 0.40 -18.17
CA THR A 212 -22.25 -0.41 -17.19
C THR A 212 -21.93 -1.90 -17.33
N ASP A 213 -21.73 -2.35 -18.57
CA ASP A 213 -21.26 -3.68 -18.88
C ASP A 213 -19.77 -3.85 -18.57
N GLY A 214 -19.44 -5.01 -18.03
CA GLY A 214 -18.08 -5.47 -17.76
C GLY A 214 -17.40 -6.11 -18.97
N ALA A 215 -18.10 -6.38 -20.08
CA ALA A 215 -17.53 -7.05 -21.26
C ALA A 215 -16.23 -6.43 -21.85
N PRO A 216 -16.02 -5.10 -21.82
CA PRO A 216 -14.75 -4.52 -22.25
C PRO A 216 -13.58 -4.85 -21.32
N PHE A 217 -13.83 -5.15 -20.05
CA PHE A 217 -12.85 -5.35 -18.98
C PHE A 217 -12.31 -6.77 -18.92
N ARG A 218 -11.49 -7.11 -19.92
CA ARG A 218 -11.02 -8.48 -20.17
C ARG A 218 -9.75 -8.89 -19.42
N ALA A 219 -9.00 -7.92 -18.87
CA ALA A 219 -7.73 -8.19 -18.21
C ALA A 219 -7.84 -7.89 -16.71
N PRO A 220 -8.07 -8.92 -15.86
CA PRO A 220 -8.03 -8.74 -14.42
C PRO A 220 -6.61 -8.42 -13.95
N MET A 221 -6.49 -7.65 -12.89
CA MET A 221 -5.27 -7.39 -12.15
C MET A 221 -5.56 -7.47 -10.65
N THR A 222 -4.55 -7.75 -9.84
CA THR A 222 -4.65 -7.76 -8.37
C THR A 222 -3.81 -6.66 -7.74
N ALA A 223 -3.71 -5.52 -8.44
CA ALA A 223 -2.97 -4.34 -8.01
C ALA A 223 -3.87 -3.11 -8.06
N TYR A 224 -3.54 -2.09 -7.26
CA TYR A 224 -4.06 -0.74 -7.46
C TYR A 224 -3.02 0.12 -8.19
N LEU A 225 -3.45 1.03 -9.08
CA LEU A 225 -2.62 1.98 -9.81
C LEU A 225 -3.11 3.40 -9.48
N TRP A 226 -2.21 4.28 -9.06
CA TRP A 226 -2.43 5.74 -8.86
C TRP A 226 -3.61 6.20 -7.97
N LEU A 227 -4.49 5.31 -7.50
CA LEU A 227 -5.57 5.59 -6.55
C LEU A 227 -5.13 5.13 -5.16
N ASP A 228 -4.86 6.05 -4.25
CA ASP A 228 -4.33 5.73 -2.92
C ASP A 228 -5.25 6.10 -1.76
N GLY A 229 -6.36 6.82 -2.01
CA GLY A 229 -7.29 7.22 -0.96
C GLY A 229 -8.74 7.39 -1.41
N LEU A 230 -9.66 7.09 -0.51
CA LEU A 230 -11.06 7.48 -0.56
C LEU A 230 -11.47 7.96 0.84
N ALA A 231 -11.89 9.22 0.91
CA ALA A 231 -12.40 9.84 2.12
C ALA A 231 -13.90 10.09 1.99
N VAL A 232 -14.61 10.02 3.10
CA VAL A 232 -16.06 10.24 3.17
C VAL A 232 -16.39 11.41 4.08
N ASP A 233 -17.47 12.12 3.76
CA ASP A 233 -18.06 13.14 4.62
C ASP A 233 -18.83 12.46 5.76
N ALA A 234 -18.21 12.41 6.93
CA ALA A 234 -18.68 11.70 8.11
C ALA A 234 -18.29 12.48 9.38
N PRO A 235 -18.94 13.64 9.66
CA PRO A 235 -18.62 14.45 10.82
C PRO A 235 -18.75 13.66 12.12
N GLY A 236 -17.75 13.80 13.00
CA GLY A 236 -17.67 13.08 14.28
C GLY A 236 -17.10 11.66 14.19
N ALA A 237 -16.83 11.14 12.99
CA ALA A 237 -16.09 9.89 12.83
C ALA A 237 -14.57 10.10 13.02
N ARG A 238 -13.85 9.00 13.27
CA ARG A 238 -12.37 8.98 13.39
C ARG A 238 -11.78 7.84 12.55
N GLY A 239 -10.51 7.96 12.20
CA GLY A 239 -9.76 6.95 11.45
C GLY A 239 -8.80 6.17 12.34
N VAL A 240 -8.80 4.85 12.16
CA VAL A 240 -7.81 3.89 12.65
C VAL A 240 -6.98 3.42 11.45
N VAL A 241 -5.68 3.61 11.51
CA VAL A 241 -4.75 3.15 10.48
C VAL A 241 -4.12 1.83 10.92
N ALA A 242 -4.28 0.78 10.11
CA ALA A 242 -3.45 -0.43 10.20
C ALA A 242 -2.26 -0.27 9.26
N ILE A 243 -1.02 -0.30 9.77
CA ILE A 243 0.18 -0.14 8.95
C ILE A 243 1.23 -1.20 9.28
N GLY A 244 1.86 -1.76 8.24
CA GLY A 244 2.76 -2.88 8.44
C GLY A 244 3.29 -3.52 7.17
N ASP A 245 3.65 -4.80 7.30
CA ASP A 245 4.15 -5.66 6.23
C ASP A 245 3.04 -6.51 5.56
N SER A 246 3.39 -7.67 5.00
CA SER A 246 2.51 -8.63 4.30
C SER A 246 1.39 -9.17 5.17
N ILE A 247 1.61 -9.28 6.49
CA ILE A 247 0.60 -9.75 7.41
C ILE A 247 -0.51 -8.69 7.51
N THR A 248 -0.14 -7.40 7.58
CA THR A 248 -1.10 -6.30 7.55
C THR A 248 -1.72 -6.12 6.17
N ASP A 249 -0.92 -6.22 5.11
CA ASP A 249 -1.38 -6.13 3.72
C ASP A 249 -2.44 -7.19 3.39
N GLY A 250 -2.30 -8.38 4.00
CA GLY A 250 -3.27 -9.46 3.91
C GLY A 250 -2.88 -10.55 2.92
N MET A 251 -1.57 -10.81 2.79
CA MET A 251 -1.03 -11.89 1.99
C MET A 251 -1.67 -13.23 2.41
N ARG A 252 -2.03 -14.09 1.46
CA ARG A 252 -2.78 -15.36 1.67
C ARG A 252 -4.23 -15.24 2.12
N SER A 253 -4.77 -14.04 2.38
CA SER A 253 -6.21 -13.87 2.51
C SER A 253 -6.91 -14.30 1.21
N THR A 254 -8.11 -14.88 1.32
CA THR A 254 -8.92 -15.24 0.16
C THR A 254 -9.20 -14.01 -0.71
N LEU A 255 -8.85 -14.09 -2.00
CA LEU A 255 -9.00 -13.01 -2.98
C LEU A 255 -10.46 -12.51 -3.03
N ASN A 256 -10.65 -11.18 -3.02
CA ASN A 256 -11.95 -10.48 -3.01
C ASN A 256 -12.81 -10.71 -1.76
N ALA A 257 -12.40 -11.55 -0.81
CA ALA A 257 -13.23 -11.87 0.35
C ALA A 257 -13.16 -10.80 1.44
N ASN A 258 -12.17 -9.88 1.38
CA ASN A 258 -11.92 -8.85 2.40
C ASN A 258 -11.84 -9.46 3.82
N ARG A 259 -11.03 -10.52 3.96
CA ARG A 259 -10.87 -11.30 5.21
C ARG A 259 -9.56 -11.02 5.94
N ARG A 260 -8.88 -9.94 5.58
CA ARG A 260 -7.66 -9.47 6.23
C ARG A 260 -8.01 -8.96 7.62
N TRP A 261 -7.06 -8.98 8.56
CA TRP A 261 -7.36 -8.53 9.92
C TRP A 261 -7.87 -7.07 10.01
N PRO A 262 -7.43 -6.10 9.16
CA PRO A 262 -7.99 -4.75 9.20
C PRO A 262 -9.45 -4.69 8.72
N ASP A 263 -9.82 -5.49 7.71
CA ASP A 263 -11.21 -5.58 7.23
C ASP A 263 -12.12 -6.19 8.30
N GLN A 264 -11.63 -7.23 8.97
CA GLN A 264 -12.35 -7.91 10.05
C GLN A 264 -12.50 -6.99 11.28
N LEU A 265 -11.47 -6.18 11.59
CA LEU A 265 -11.55 -5.13 12.62
C LEU A 265 -12.61 -4.09 12.26
N ALA A 266 -12.62 -3.60 11.01
CA ALA A 266 -13.64 -2.66 10.54
C ALA A 266 -15.05 -3.23 10.74
N ALA A 267 -15.25 -4.49 10.38
CA ALA A 267 -16.54 -5.15 10.55
C ALA A 267 -16.92 -5.33 12.02
N ARG A 268 -15.96 -5.62 12.92
CA ARG A 268 -16.18 -5.68 14.37
C ARG A 268 -16.60 -4.32 14.93
N LEU A 269 -15.88 -3.26 14.57
CA LEU A 269 -16.18 -1.89 14.99
C LEU A 269 -17.55 -1.40 14.51
N ALA A 270 -17.90 -1.70 13.26
CA ALA A 270 -19.22 -1.37 12.71
C ALA A 270 -20.36 -2.09 13.45
N ARG A 271 -20.15 -3.35 13.87
CA ARG A 271 -21.16 -4.14 14.61
C ARG A 271 -21.27 -3.75 16.08
N ALA A 272 -20.14 -3.44 16.74
CA ALA A 272 -20.14 -3.08 18.15
C ALA A 272 -20.99 -1.84 18.41
N GLY A 273 -20.97 -0.87 17.48
CA GLY A 273 -21.56 0.44 17.73
C GLY A 273 -20.77 1.18 18.81
N GLY A 274 -20.79 2.52 18.76
CA GLY A 274 -20.04 3.32 19.72
C GLY A 274 -20.37 4.80 19.56
N ALA A 275 -19.92 5.61 20.53
CA ALA A 275 -20.17 7.05 20.53
C ALA A 275 -19.56 7.76 19.30
N SER A 276 -18.45 7.24 18.77
CA SER A 276 -17.85 7.68 17.51
C SER A 276 -17.79 6.53 16.51
N LYS A 277 -18.12 6.81 15.24
CA LYS A 277 -17.92 5.86 14.15
C LYS A 277 -16.43 5.81 13.79
N LEU A 278 -15.88 4.61 13.64
CA LEU A 278 -14.47 4.41 13.31
C LEU A 278 -14.33 3.83 11.91
N ALA A 279 -13.51 4.47 11.07
CA ALA A 279 -13.00 3.89 9.84
C ALA A 279 -11.72 3.11 10.14
N VAL A 280 -11.50 2.01 9.43
CA VAL A 280 -10.20 1.33 9.41
C VAL A 280 -9.65 1.39 7.99
N VAL A 281 -8.39 1.79 7.83
CA VAL A 281 -7.69 1.75 6.55
C VAL A 281 -6.43 0.91 6.65
N ASN A 282 -6.13 0.18 5.57
CA ASN A 282 -5.00 -0.75 5.50
C ASN A 282 -3.87 -0.14 4.66
N LEU A 283 -2.72 0.06 5.28
CA LEU A 283 -1.49 0.60 4.68
C LEU A 283 -0.33 -0.39 4.82
N GLY A 284 -0.64 -1.68 4.89
CA GLY A 284 0.32 -2.76 4.74
C GLY A 284 1.03 -2.71 3.39
N ILE A 285 2.27 -3.17 3.35
CA ILE A 285 3.00 -3.44 2.11
C ILE A 285 3.69 -4.78 2.29
N SER A 286 3.35 -5.77 1.45
CA SER A 286 4.01 -7.07 1.51
C SER A 286 5.53 -6.96 1.37
N GLY A 287 6.26 -7.58 2.31
CA GLY A 287 7.73 -7.54 2.41
C GLY A 287 8.31 -6.25 2.98
N ASN A 288 7.48 -5.29 3.40
CA ASN A 288 7.98 -4.01 3.91
C ASN A 288 8.77 -4.20 5.21
N ARG A 289 9.72 -3.30 5.41
CA ARG A 289 10.59 -3.25 6.59
C ARG A 289 10.39 -1.94 7.32
N LEU A 290 10.69 -1.93 8.61
CA LEU A 290 10.69 -0.72 9.41
C LEU A 290 11.82 0.23 9.00
N LEU A 291 13.02 -0.33 8.84
CA LEU A 291 14.27 0.44 8.83
C LEU A 291 14.83 0.67 7.42
N ASN A 292 14.58 -0.25 6.48
CA ASN A 292 15.28 -0.28 5.19
C ASN A 292 14.32 -0.30 4.00
N ASP A 293 14.57 0.56 3.01
CA ASP A 293 13.85 0.52 1.72
C ASP A 293 14.12 -0.79 1.01
N SER A 294 13.19 -1.24 0.18
CA SER A 294 13.40 -2.38 -0.73
C SER A 294 13.09 -1.98 -2.17
N PRO A 295 13.86 -2.47 -3.15
CA PRO A 295 13.54 -2.30 -4.57
C PRO A 295 12.14 -2.80 -4.96
N CYS A 296 11.56 -3.75 -4.21
CA CYS A 296 10.28 -4.39 -4.52
C CYS A 296 9.20 -4.15 -3.46
N TYR A 297 9.60 -3.95 -2.20
CA TYR A 297 8.71 -3.89 -1.04
C TYR A 297 8.58 -2.48 -0.45
N GLY A 298 8.86 -1.48 -1.27
CA GLY A 298 8.60 -0.08 -0.99
C GLY A 298 9.61 0.58 -0.05
N GLN A 299 9.36 1.85 0.24
CA GLN A 299 10.14 2.62 1.21
C GLN A 299 9.96 2.05 2.61
N ALA A 300 11.01 2.14 3.43
CA ALA A 300 10.99 1.80 4.84
C ALA A 300 9.80 2.47 5.53
N LEU A 301 9.16 1.75 6.46
CA LEU A 301 7.96 2.25 7.13
C LEU A 301 8.23 3.60 7.81
N GLU A 302 9.39 3.80 8.43
CA GLU A 302 9.76 5.10 9.03
C GLU A 302 9.69 6.27 8.05
N LYS A 303 10.13 6.07 6.81
CA LYS A 303 10.16 7.13 5.79
C LYS A 303 8.76 7.49 5.29
N ARG A 304 7.86 6.51 5.24
CA ARG A 304 6.48 6.71 4.77
C ARG A 304 5.48 6.99 5.90
N PHE A 305 5.83 6.75 7.17
CA PHE A 305 4.89 6.78 8.30
C PHE A 305 4.09 8.09 8.41
N ARG A 306 4.79 9.23 8.33
CA ARG A 306 4.14 10.55 8.45
C ARG A 306 3.18 10.83 7.31
N THR A 307 3.53 10.43 6.08
CA THR A 307 2.71 10.69 4.89
C THR A 307 1.57 9.68 4.78
N ASP A 308 1.87 8.40 4.95
CA ASP A 308 0.92 7.30 4.77
C ASP A 308 -0.06 7.22 5.91
N ALA A 309 0.40 7.18 7.17
CA ALA A 309 -0.46 6.99 8.34
C ALA A 309 -0.97 8.32 8.90
N LEU A 310 -0.05 9.22 9.29
CA LEU A 310 -0.43 10.46 9.97
C LEU A 310 -1.01 11.52 9.04
N GLY A 311 -0.88 11.32 7.72
CA GLY A 311 -1.48 12.14 6.68
C GLY A 311 -2.93 11.77 6.35
N GLN A 312 -3.47 10.68 6.91
CA GLN A 312 -4.84 10.26 6.61
C GLN A 312 -5.87 11.22 7.22
N PRO A 313 -6.83 11.72 6.43
CA PRO A 313 -7.98 12.46 6.94
C PRO A 313 -8.66 11.77 8.12
N GLY A 314 -8.77 12.50 9.24
CA GLY A 314 -9.46 12.04 10.45
C GLY A 314 -8.71 11.00 11.29
N VAL A 315 -7.45 10.68 11.00
CA VAL A 315 -6.66 9.72 11.79
C VAL A 315 -6.54 10.14 13.25
N ARG A 316 -6.76 9.20 14.15
CA ARG A 316 -6.60 9.36 15.60
C ARG A 316 -5.85 8.20 16.24
N ASP A 317 -5.85 7.05 15.57
CA ASP A 317 -5.27 5.81 16.06
C ASP A 317 -4.47 5.13 14.95
N VAL A 318 -3.33 4.55 15.33
CA VAL A 318 -2.50 3.71 14.47
C VAL A 318 -2.25 2.38 15.17
N ILE A 319 -2.39 1.28 14.44
CA ILE A 319 -1.93 -0.05 14.85
C ILE A 319 -0.75 -0.39 13.94
N VAL A 320 0.43 -0.57 14.53
CA VAL A 320 1.64 -0.93 13.80
C VAL A 320 2.02 -2.39 14.04
N LEU A 321 2.20 -3.14 12.95
CA LEU A 321 2.74 -4.51 12.95
C LEU A 321 3.78 -4.61 11.83
N ILE A 322 5.05 -4.48 12.20
CA ILE A 322 6.18 -4.41 11.26
C ILE A 322 7.44 -4.91 11.95
N GLY A 323 8.35 -5.57 11.25
CA GLY A 323 9.68 -5.90 11.78
C GLY A 323 10.16 -7.31 11.43
N ILE A 324 9.25 -8.20 11.02
CA ILE A 324 9.63 -9.59 10.70
C ILE A 324 10.60 -9.64 9.50
N ASN A 325 10.39 -8.79 8.49
CA ASN A 325 11.27 -8.70 7.32
C ASN A 325 12.61 -8.01 7.63
N ASP A 326 12.66 -7.14 8.64
CA ASP A 326 13.92 -6.55 9.10
C ASP A 326 14.83 -7.65 9.68
N ILE A 327 14.26 -8.61 10.42
CA ILE A 327 14.95 -9.79 10.97
C ILE A 327 15.37 -10.77 9.86
N ASP A 328 14.52 -10.98 8.86
CA ASP A 328 14.69 -12.06 7.88
C ASP A 328 15.63 -11.70 6.72
N PHE A 329 15.47 -10.51 6.11
CA PHE A 329 16.15 -10.20 4.83
C PHE A 329 17.66 -10.00 4.94
N GLY A 330 18.18 -9.65 6.12
CA GLY A 330 19.61 -9.59 6.39
C GLY A 330 20.32 -10.95 6.35
N GLU A 331 19.56 -12.05 6.47
CA GLU A 331 20.07 -13.42 6.41
C GLU A 331 20.00 -14.03 5.01
N VAL A 332 19.18 -13.47 4.12
CA VAL A 332 19.04 -13.97 2.75
C VAL A 332 20.30 -13.64 1.95
N PRO A 333 20.95 -14.62 1.28
CA PRO A 333 22.09 -14.34 0.42
C PRO A 333 21.70 -13.43 -0.76
N PRO A 334 22.53 -12.45 -1.15
CA PRO A 334 22.27 -11.63 -2.31
C PRO A 334 22.09 -12.48 -3.57
N HIS A 335 21.14 -12.09 -4.42
CA HIS A 335 20.83 -12.83 -5.63
C HIS A 335 20.96 -11.98 -6.89
N ARG A 336 21.30 -12.62 -8.02
CA ARG A 336 21.50 -11.93 -9.30
C ARG A 336 20.17 -11.39 -9.84
N GLY A 337 20.21 -10.24 -10.50
CA GLY A 337 19.04 -9.59 -11.10
C GLY A 337 18.42 -8.55 -10.18
N LEU A 338 17.10 -8.40 -10.23
CA LEU A 338 16.38 -7.58 -9.25
C LEU A 338 16.39 -8.28 -7.90
N ASP A 339 17.23 -7.78 -7.00
CA ASP A 339 17.29 -8.20 -5.60
C ASP A 339 16.22 -7.47 -4.79
N CYS A 340 15.16 -8.19 -4.41
CA CYS A 340 14.04 -7.59 -3.70
C CYS A 340 14.31 -7.45 -2.19
N ASP A 341 15.24 -8.23 -1.65
CA ASP A 341 15.51 -8.28 -0.21
C ASP A 341 16.64 -7.29 0.16
N ALA A 342 17.38 -6.80 -0.85
CA ALA A 342 18.36 -5.73 -0.70
C ALA A 342 17.80 -4.47 0.00
N PRO A 343 18.59 -3.79 0.84
CA PRO A 343 19.92 -4.21 1.31
C PRO A 343 19.81 -5.36 2.35
N HIS A 344 20.79 -6.27 2.34
CA HIS A 344 20.89 -7.37 3.30
C HIS A 344 21.58 -6.92 4.59
N VAL A 345 20.88 -6.09 5.35
CA VAL A 345 21.34 -5.56 6.64
C VAL A 345 20.83 -6.46 7.75
N ARG A 346 21.73 -7.06 8.52
CA ARG A 346 21.38 -7.77 9.75
C ARG A 346 21.05 -6.75 10.84
N VAL A 347 19.89 -6.89 11.44
CA VAL A 347 19.42 -6.00 12.52
C VAL A 347 19.41 -6.76 13.84
N GLN A 348 19.60 -6.04 14.92
CA GLN A 348 19.38 -6.51 16.29
C GLN A 348 18.03 -6.00 16.80
N ALA A 349 17.56 -6.57 17.92
CA ALA A 349 16.31 -6.14 18.54
C ALA A 349 16.32 -4.63 18.87
N ALA A 350 17.45 -4.12 19.35
CA ALA A 350 17.64 -2.70 19.66
C ALA A 350 17.37 -1.78 18.46
N ASP A 351 17.78 -2.17 17.24
CA ASP A 351 17.59 -1.35 16.04
C ASP A 351 16.09 -1.16 15.72
N VAL A 352 15.34 -2.27 15.81
CA VAL A 352 13.88 -2.27 15.57
C VAL A 352 13.16 -1.50 16.68
N ILE A 353 13.57 -1.69 17.94
CA ILE A 353 13.02 -0.98 19.10
C ILE A 353 13.23 0.54 18.96
N ASP A 354 14.42 0.99 18.54
CA ASP A 354 14.68 2.40 18.31
C ASP A 354 13.85 2.95 17.15
N GLY A 355 13.56 2.14 16.14
CA GLY A 355 12.62 2.50 15.09
C GLY A 355 11.19 2.67 15.60
N TYR A 356 10.70 1.76 16.43
CA TYR A 356 9.39 1.93 17.08
C TYR A 356 9.32 3.21 17.91
N ARG A 357 10.38 3.54 18.67
CA ARG A 357 10.44 4.81 19.42
C ARG A 357 10.30 6.03 18.50
N ARG A 358 10.90 6.01 17.30
CA ARG A 358 10.73 7.08 16.31
C ARG A 358 9.30 7.16 15.77
N LEU A 359 8.63 6.03 15.53
CA LEU A 359 7.22 6.03 15.13
C LEU A 359 6.32 6.60 16.23
N ILE A 360 6.57 6.20 17.49
CA ILE A 360 5.82 6.67 18.66
C ILE A 360 5.95 8.19 18.80
N ALA A 361 7.18 8.71 18.76
CA ALA A 361 7.42 10.14 18.79
C ALA A 361 6.67 10.88 17.66
N ALA A 362 6.76 10.38 16.43
CA ALA A 362 6.08 10.98 15.29
C ALA A 362 4.55 10.97 15.43
N ALA A 363 3.96 9.90 15.97
CA ALA A 363 2.52 9.81 16.22
C ALA A 363 2.07 10.82 17.29
N HIS A 364 2.79 10.88 18.41
CA HIS A 364 2.50 11.79 19.52
C HIS A 364 2.64 13.27 19.14
N GLU A 365 3.61 13.62 18.29
CA GLU A 365 3.73 14.96 17.69
C GLU A 365 2.49 15.39 16.89
N ARG A 366 1.71 14.43 16.39
CA ARG A 366 0.45 14.68 15.67
C ARG A 366 -0.80 14.41 16.51
N HIS A 367 -0.64 14.17 17.82
CA HIS A 367 -1.72 13.79 18.73
C HIS A 367 -2.50 12.56 18.25
N VAL A 368 -1.78 11.58 17.70
CA VAL A 368 -2.29 10.28 17.26
C VAL A 368 -1.79 9.22 18.24
N ARG A 369 -2.70 8.37 18.73
CA ARG A 369 -2.32 7.21 19.55
C ARG A 369 -1.74 6.12 18.67
N ILE A 370 -0.76 5.39 19.18
CA ILE A 370 -0.13 4.28 18.47
C ILE A 370 -0.10 3.02 19.34
N PHE A 371 -0.59 1.94 18.75
CA PHE A 371 -0.69 0.62 19.35
C PHE A 371 0.32 -0.33 18.70
N GLY A 372 1.11 -1.01 19.51
CA GLY A 372 2.10 -1.99 19.05
C GLY A 372 1.50 -3.38 18.91
N GLY A 373 1.55 -3.95 17.71
CA GLY A 373 1.29 -5.37 17.48
C GLY A 373 2.57 -6.18 17.66
N THR A 374 2.56 -7.20 18.52
CA THR A 374 3.69 -8.13 18.64
C THR A 374 3.92 -8.87 17.31
N LEU A 375 5.17 -9.06 16.90
CA LEU A 375 5.57 -9.85 15.74
C LEU A 375 5.04 -11.29 15.86
N THR A 376 4.35 -11.78 14.83
CA THR A 376 3.76 -13.13 14.85
C THR A 376 4.84 -14.23 14.74
N PRO A 377 4.51 -15.48 15.10
CA PRO A 377 5.37 -16.62 14.80
C PRO A 377 5.61 -16.74 13.30
N ALA A 378 6.84 -17.10 12.91
CA ALA A 378 7.25 -17.19 11.50
C ALA A 378 8.24 -18.35 11.22
N GLY A 379 8.34 -19.34 12.13
CA GLY A 379 9.21 -20.49 11.92
C GLY A 379 10.69 -20.14 11.77
N LEU A 380 11.15 -19.10 12.47
CA LEU A 380 12.52 -18.58 12.36
C LEU A 380 13.55 -19.54 12.96
N THR A 381 14.81 -19.39 12.55
CA THR A 381 15.95 -20.04 13.19
C THR A 381 16.14 -19.50 14.61
N ASP A 382 16.80 -20.26 15.49
CA ASP A 382 16.93 -19.90 16.91
C ASP A 382 17.51 -18.49 17.14
N ASP A 383 18.50 -18.06 16.35
CA ASP A 383 19.08 -16.72 16.48
C ASP A 383 18.10 -15.61 16.09
N ARG A 384 17.33 -15.80 15.02
CA ARG A 384 16.31 -14.84 14.58
C ARG A 384 15.09 -14.83 15.49
N GLU A 385 14.72 -16.00 16.00
CA GLU A 385 13.64 -16.15 16.97
C GLU A 385 13.98 -15.45 18.30
N ARG A 386 15.24 -15.47 18.71
CA ARG A 386 15.72 -14.69 19.85
C ARG A 386 15.50 -13.19 19.65
N VAL A 387 15.85 -12.66 18.47
CA VAL A 387 15.60 -11.24 18.13
C VAL A 387 14.11 -10.93 18.14
N ARG A 388 13.28 -11.78 17.51
CA ARG A 388 11.82 -11.61 17.47
C ARG A 388 11.21 -11.60 18.87
N THR A 389 11.62 -12.53 19.73
CA THR A 389 11.08 -12.65 21.09
C THR A 389 11.56 -11.52 22.00
N GLU A 390 12.79 -11.04 21.85
CA GLU A 390 13.29 -9.85 22.55
C GLU A 390 12.49 -8.59 22.17
N ILE A 391 12.22 -8.39 20.88
CA ILE A 391 11.36 -7.30 20.40
C ILE A 391 9.95 -7.42 21.01
N ASN A 392 9.36 -8.61 20.98
CA ASN A 392 8.02 -8.82 21.52
C ASN A 392 7.95 -8.61 23.03
N GLU A 393 8.98 -9.01 23.77
CA GLU A 393 9.06 -8.75 25.21
C GLU A 393 9.12 -7.26 25.50
N TRP A 394 9.91 -6.50 24.72
CA TRP A 394 9.94 -5.04 24.83
C TRP A 394 8.58 -4.41 24.52
N ILE A 395 7.89 -4.86 23.45
CA ILE A 395 6.55 -4.37 23.10
C ILE A 395 5.60 -4.57 24.30
N ARG A 396 5.63 -5.74 24.94
CA ARG A 396 4.71 -6.09 26.05
C ARG A 396 4.99 -5.33 27.34
N THR A 397 6.25 -5.08 27.66
CA THR A 397 6.66 -4.68 29.03
C THR A 397 7.15 -3.25 29.14
N SER A 398 7.59 -2.62 28.05
CA SER A 398 8.18 -1.28 28.10
C SER A 398 7.18 -0.16 28.40
N HIS A 399 5.89 -0.40 28.15
CA HIS A 399 4.84 0.61 28.17
C HIS A 399 5.12 1.82 27.25
N ALA A 400 5.92 1.63 26.20
CA ALA A 400 6.26 2.70 25.27
C ALA A 400 5.12 3.05 24.30
N PHE A 401 4.32 2.06 23.88
CA PHE A 401 3.12 2.27 23.08
C PHE A 401 1.93 2.68 23.95
N ASP A 402 0.94 3.36 23.36
CA ASP A 402 -0.31 3.73 24.06
C ASP A 402 -1.17 2.49 24.41
N GLY A 403 -0.89 1.36 23.77
CA GLY A 403 -1.38 0.04 24.12
C GLY A 403 -0.73 -1.05 23.26
N VAL A 404 -0.97 -2.31 23.64
CA VAL A 404 -0.34 -3.47 23.01
C VAL A 404 -1.43 -4.45 22.55
N ILE A 405 -1.24 -5.01 21.36
CA ILE A 405 -2.06 -6.09 20.82
C ILE A 405 -1.15 -7.30 20.62
N ASP A 406 -1.36 -8.36 21.43
CA ASP A 406 -0.50 -9.55 21.40
C ASP A 406 -0.94 -10.53 20.29
N PHE A 407 -0.62 -10.17 19.04
CA PHE A 407 -0.85 -11.04 17.88
C PHE A 407 -0.02 -12.34 17.93
N ASP A 408 1.12 -12.35 18.62
CA ASP A 408 1.94 -13.54 18.82
C ASP A 408 1.17 -14.57 19.65
N ALA A 409 0.67 -14.16 20.82
CA ALA A 409 -0.15 -15.01 21.67
C ALA A 409 -1.47 -15.41 21.00
N ALA A 410 -2.03 -14.55 20.14
CA ALA A 410 -3.26 -14.85 19.43
C ALA A 410 -3.11 -16.01 18.42
N LEU A 411 -1.92 -16.16 17.83
CA LEU A 411 -1.69 -17.06 16.69
C LEU A 411 -0.79 -18.26 16.97
N ARG A 412 0.09 -18.20 17.98
CA ARG A 412 1.09 -19.24 18.23
C ARG A 412 0.50 -20.59 18.58
N ASP A 413 1.14 -21.64 18.09
CA ASP A 413 0.86 -23.00 18.53
C ASP A 413 1.31 -23.16 20.00
N PRO A 414 0.43 -23.57 20.93
CA PRO A 414 0.84 -23.82 22.31
C PRO A 414 1.85 -24.98 22.45
N ALA A 415 1.95 -25.90 21.48
CA ALA A 415 2.90 -26.99 21.48
C ALA A 415 4.27 -26.60 20.89
N ASP A 416 4.31 -25.64 19.97
CA ASP A 416 5.55 -25.06 19.43
C ASP A 416 5.35 -23.55 19.18
N PRO A 417 5.60 -22.69 20.20
CA PRO A 417 5.33 -21.26 20.13
C PRO A 417 6.04 -20.48 19.01
N ARG A 418 7.02 -21.11 18.33
CA ARG A 418 7.72 -20.54 17.17
C ARG A 418 6.90 -20.62 15.87
N ARG A 419 5.81 -21.38 15.89
CA ARG A 419 4.96 -21.64 14.73
C ARG A 419 3.57 -21.07 14.92
N LEU A 420 2.93 -20.74 13.80
CA LEU A 420 1.49 -20.51 13.76
C LEU A 420 0.78 -21.80 14.13
N LEU A 421 -0.27 -21.70 14.94
CA LEU A 421 -1.19 -22.82 15.19
C LEU A 421 -1.75 -23.29 13.83
N PRO A 422 -1.75 -24.60 13.50
CA PRO A 422 -2.05 -25.07 12.15
C PRO A 422 -3.36 -24.56 11.55
N ARG A 423 -4.41 -24.38 12.36
CA ARG A 423 -5.70 -23.81 11.87
C ARG A 423 -5.61 -22.36 11.41
N PHE A 424 -4.59 -21.63 11.86
CA PHE A 424 -4.33 -20.24 11.55
C PHE A 424 -3.19 -20.07 10.54
N ASP A 425 -2.48 -21.13 10.19
CA ASP A 425 -1.42 -21.12 9.18
C ASP A 425 -2.04 -21.21 7.78
N SER A 426 -1.46 -20.52 6.82
CA SER A 426 -1.79 -20.62 5.39
C SER A 426 -1.01 -21.71 4.65
N ASP A 427 -0.30 -22.55 5.41
CA ASP A 427 0.67 -23.58 5.00
C ASP A 427 2.04 -23.03 4.55
N ASP A 428 2.28 -21.71 4.62
CA ASP A 428 3.61 -21.14 4.36
C ASP A 428 4.39 -20.79 5.64
N HIS A 429 3.82 -21.07 6.81
CA HIS A 429 4.43 -20.93 8.13
C HIS A 429 4.78 -19.49 8.54
N VAL A 430 4.36 -18.49 7.77
CA VAL A 430 4.57 -17.06 8.04
C VAL A 430 3.25 -16.29 8.03
N HIS A 431 2.41 -16.53 7.03
CA HIS A 431 1.19 -15.77 6.81
C HIS A 431 -0.01 -16.47 7.44
N PRO A 432 -0.89 -15.71 8.13
CA PRO A 432 -2.15 -16.23 8.60
C PRO A 432 -3.07 -16.69 7.45
N SER A 433 -3.86 -17.75 7.68
CA SER A 433 -5.05 -18.05 6.89
C SER A 433 -6.18 -17.06 7.18
N ASP A 434 -7.29 -17.13 6.44
CA ASP A 434 -8.51 -16.37 6.76
C ASP A 434 -8.94 -16.52 8.23
N ALA A 435 -8.79 -17.71 8.81
CA ALA A 435 -9.12 -17.97 10.21
C ALA A 435 -8.10 -17.32 11.15
N GLY A 436 -6.82 -17.30 10.79
CA GLY A 436 -5.78 -16.59 11.53
C GLY A 436 -6.01 -15.07 11.51
N TYR A 437 -6.37 -14.50 10.35
CA TYR A 437 -6.71 -13.08 10.26
C TYR A 437 -7.96 -12.70 11.06
N ALA A 438 -8.99 -13.55 11.07
CA ALA A 438 -10.14 -13.35 11.95
C ALA A 438 -9.71 -13.36 13.43
N ARG A 439 -8.85 -14.31 13.83
CA ARG A 439 -8.33 -14.40 15.20
C ARG A 439 -7.50 -13.18 15.61
N MET A 440 -6.68 -12.65 14.70
CA MET A 440 -5.95 -11.39 14.92
C MET A 440 -6.91 -10.26 15.19
N ALA A 441 -7.93 -10.08 14.33
CA ALA A 441 -8.91 -9.04 14.53
C ALA A 441 -9.62 -9.19 15.87
N GLU A 442 -10.02 -10.41 16.28
CA GLU A 442 -10.63 -10.70 17.59
C GLU A 442 -9.75 -10.36 18.79
N ALA A 443 -8.42 -10.47 18.64
CA ALA A 443 -7.47 -10.16 19.71
C ALA A 443 -7.39 -8.66 20.05
N ILE A 444 -7.93 -7.79 19.19
CA ILE A 444 -7.96 -6.35 19.40
C ILE A 444 -9.14 -6.01 20.34
N PRO A 445 -8.89 -5.55 21.58
CA PRO A 445 -9.94 -5.01 22.43
C PRO A 445 -10.48 -3.72 21.79
N LEU A 446 -11.79 -3.57 21.66
CA LEU A 446 -12.35 -2.41 20.95
C LEU A 446 -12.33 -1.14 21.81
N GLU A 447 -12.39 -1.31 23.13
CA GLU A 447 -12.31 -0.26 24.14
C GLU A 447 -11.00 0.53 24.10
N ILE A 448 -9.93 0.01 23.47
CA ILE A 448 -8.69 0.78 23.27
C ILE A 448 -8.92 2.02 22.41
N PHE A 449 -9.98 2.02 21.59
CA PHE A 449 -10.33 3.15 20.73
C PHE A 449 -11.29 4.15 21.38
N ASP A 450 -11.79 3.88 22.58
CA ASP A 450 -12.66 4.81 23.28
C ASP A 450 -11.91 6.13 23.54
N ALA A 451 -12.66 7.24 23.46
CA ALA A 451 -12.10 8.55 23.75
C ALA A 451 -11.73 8.58 25.24
N ARG A 452 -10.49 8.97 25.54
CA ARG A 452 -10.13 9.44 26.88
C ARG A 452 -10.37 10.93 26.98
#